data_AF-A0A521UA84-F1
#
_entry.id   AF-A0A521UA84-F1
#
_cell.length_a   1.000
_cell.length_b   1.000
_cell.length_c   1.000
_cell.angle_alpha   90.00
_cell.angle_beta   90.00
_cell.angle_gamma   90.00
#
_symmetry.space_group_name_H-M   'P 1'
#
loop_
_entity.id
_entity.type
_entity.pdbx_description
1 polymer ?
#
loop_
_entity_poly.entity_id
_entity_poly.type
_entity_poly.pdbx_seq_one_letter_code
_entity_poly.pdbx_strand_id
1 'polypeptide(L)'
;MEDMVKTPSIQPVSAAPIILVDDETELVHAVGAMLRSEFGESRVRATSSPEEALGWIRSEKPAVLITDVRMPGVSGLELISHVQSTWGATPTVVITAFPTEAVSVGARRGSFVYLPKPFPFRSLVETVQQLASAPAATFSGAIAVSTLADLLQLYAISGSTGMMQVNSGERRGEIWFERGQITHARADRAEGFEAFAAIIAWPNGSFSWKLRRTDRQTISMSVSELMIDAYRVYDEARRDGRTTTPPAASPSLPPLDFSFDTTPSLAAPAAPRGLHPEALIPREPSPLPPPPLPPRQSPIGPEAPAAVEEVLSGLARLDGFLGAALVDCEYDAPLGAVGSGIDVAIAALGNSQLVQAKRRTMKSLDLHDEIEDILITLGRQYHLIRLVRSRPGLFFYMALDRAQANLAMARLRLADAERDLVL
;
A
#
# COMPACT_ATOMS: atom_id res chain seq x y z
N MET A 1 -23.01 -50.00 15.56
CA MET A 1 -23.65 -48.67 15.49
C MET A 1 -23.42 -48.08 16.86
N GLU A 2 -22.57 -47.10 17.08
CA GLU A 2 -22.24 -45.93 16.26
C GLU A 2 -20.76 -45.55 16.33
N ASP A 3 -20.38 -44.73 15.36
CA ASP A 3 -19.05 -44.47 14.86
C ASP A 3 -18.12 -43.76 15.86
N MET A 4 -16.96 -44.38 16.04
CA MET A 4 -15.77 -43.74 16.59
C MET A 4 -15.30 -42.69 15.58
N VAL A 5 -15.57 -41.42 15.88
CA VAL A 5 -15.11 -40.24 15.15
C VAL A 5 -13.58 -40.33 15.01
N LYS A 6 -13.11 -40.68 13.82
CA LYS A 6 -11.70 -40.58 13.44
C LYS A 6 -11.32 -39.11 13.46
N THR A 7 -10.57 -38.69 14.47
CA THR A 7 -9.78 -37.46 14.46
C THR A 7 -8.93 -37.44 13.18
N PRO A 8 -8.92 -36.35 12.40
CA PRO A 8 -8.09 -36.30 11.20
C PRO A 8 -6.61 -36.39 11.62
N SER A 9 -5.97 -37.49 11.24
CA SER A 9 -4.53 -37.69 11.39
C SER A 9 -3.80 -36.63 10.59
N ILE A 10 -3.20 -35.65 11.28
CA ILE A 10 -2.25 -34.71 10.70
C ILE A 10 -1.08 -35.56 10.18
N GLN A 11 -0.89 -35.61 8.86
CA GLN A 11 0.27 -36.30 8.30
C GLN A 11 1.54 -35.59 8.76
N PRO A 12 2.58 -36.31 9.21
CA PRO A 12 3.81 -35.69 9.68
C PRO A 12 4.47 -34.95 8.51
N VAL A 13 4.58 -33.64 8.65
CA VAL A 13 5.46 -32.79 7.85
C VAL A 13 6.86 -33.40 7.84
N SER A 14 7.46 -33.53 6.65
CA SER A 14 8.82 -34.03 6.38
C SER A 14 9.84 -33.75 7.51
N ALA A 15 10.67 -34.73 7.86
CA ALA A 15 11.70 -34.64 8.92
C ALA A 15 12.83 -33.62 8.64
N ALA A 16 12.88 -33.03 7.46
CA ALA A 16 13.89 -32.05 7.06
C ALA A 16 13.79 -30.72 7.87
N PRO A 17 14.90 -30.00 8.04
CA PRO A 17 14.96 -28.81 8.88
C PRO A 17 14.33 -27.57 8.24
N ILE A 18 13.71 -26.72 9.06
CA ILE A 18 13.36 -25.34 8.74
C ILE A 18 14.55 -24.47 9.11
N ILE A 19 15.04 -23.67 8.16
CA ILE A 19 16.18 -22.78 8.39
C ILE A 19 15.69 -21.33 8.37
N LEU A 20 15.94 -20.60 9.44
CA LEU A 20 15.70 -19.15 9.57
C LEU A 20 17.04 -18.40 9.55
N VAL A 21 17.13 -17.37 8.71
CA VAL A 21 18.30 -16.50 8.58
C VAL A 21 17.87 -15.04 8.53
N ASP A 22 18.36 -14.23 9.45
CA ASP A 22 18.07 -12.80 9.52
C ASP A 22 19.19 -12.11 10.29
N ASP A 23 19.75 -11.00 9.82
CA ASP A 23 20.86 -10.32 10.52
C ASP A 23 20.42 -9.64 11.82
N GLU A 24 19.10 -9.43 12.01
CA GLU A 24 18.53 -8.95 13.25
C GLU A 24 18.49 -10.07 14.31
N THR A 25 19.52 -10.11 15.16
CA THR A 25 19.71 -11.15 16.20
C THR A 25 18.50 -11.28 17.14
N GLU A 26 17.86 -10.17 17.51
CA GLU A 26 16.64 -10.18 18.34
C GLU A 26 15.47 -10.90 17.67
N LEU A 27 15.28 -10.67 16.36
CA LEU A 27 14.25 -11.33 15.56
C LEU A 27 14.55 -12.82 15.45
N VAL A 28 15.80 -13.20 15.15
CA VAL A 28 16.22 -14.61 15.08
C VAL A 28 15.93 -15.34 16.39
N HIS A 29 16.24 -14.72 17.53
CA HIS A 29 15.95 -15.32 18.84
C HIS A 29 14.46 -15.48 19.09
N ALA A 30 13.67 -14.41 18.90
CA ALA A 30 12.24 -14.43 19.16
C ALA A 30 11.50 -15.38 18.22
N VAL A 31 11.65 -15.19 16.90
CA VAL A 31 10.98 -16.00 15.88
C VAL A 31 11.49 -17.44 15.92
N GLY A 32 12.80 -17.65 16.10
CA GLY A 32 13.37 -18.98 16.22
C GLY A 32 12.82 -19.76 17.41
N ALA A 33 12.68 -19.14 18.59
CA ALA A 33 12.07 -19.78 19.76
C ALA A 33 10.61 -20.15 19.52
N MET A 34 9.83 -19.24 18.91
CA MET A 34 8.44 -19.51 18.60
C MET A 34 8.27 -20.61 17.54
N LEU A 35 9.11 -20.62 16.49
CA LEU A 35 9.12 -21.70 15.49
C LEU A 35 9.50 -23.05 16.11
N ARG A 36 10.46 -23.09 17.04
CA ARG A 36 10.81 -24.33 17.76
C ARG A 36 9.64 -24.85 18.60
N SER A 37 8.89 -23.96 19.24
CA SER A 37 7.67 -24.32 19.97
C SER A 37 6.60 -24.94 19.07
N GLU A 38 6.45 -24.45 17.84
CA GLU A 38 5.42 -24.92 16.89
C GLU A 38 5.84 -26.16 16.11
N PHE A 39 7.10 -26.26 15.69
CA PHE A 39 7.58 -27.29 14.76
C PHE A 39 8.51 -28.34 15.39
N GLY A 40 8.96 -28.12 16.63
CA GLY A 40 9.87 -28.96 17.39
C GLY A 40 11.32 -28.46 17.40
N GLU A 41 11.98 -28.58 18.55
CA GLU A 41 13.34 -28.07 18.81
C GLU A 41 14.38 -28.56 17.79
N SER A 42 14.33 -29.85 17.44
CA SER A 42 15.29 -30.47 16.52
C SER A 42 15.08 -30.10 15.05
N ARG A 43 13.94 -29.49 14.71
CA ARG A 43 13.56 -29.19 13.32
C ARG A 43 13.86 -27.77 12.90
N VAL A 44 14.14 -26.85 13.81
CA VAL A 44 14.36 -25.44 13.48
C VAL A 44 15.79 -25.03 13.78
N ARG A 45 16.51 -24.62 12.74
CA ARG A 45 17.82 -23.98 12.84
C ARG A 45 17.65 -22.51 12.54
N ALA A 46 18.15 -21.65 13.43
CA ALA A 46 18.00 -20.20 13.31
C ALA A 46 19.35 -19.56 13.60
N THR A 47 19.80 -18.67 12.73
CA THR A 47 21.09 -17.96 12.86
C THR A 47 20.98 -16.53 12.32
N SER A 48 21.80 -15.64 12.86
CA SER A 48 22.04 -14.31 12.30
C SER A 48 23.28 -14.24 11.40
N SER A 49 23.97 -15.36 11.17
CA SER A 49 25.08 -15.48 10.23
C SER A 49 24.65 -16.21 8.96
N PRO A 50 24.59 -15.51 7.82
CA PRO A 50 24.38 -16.12 6.52
C PRO A 50 25.40 -17.23 6.18
N GLU A 51 26.65 -17.11 6.64
CA GLU A 51 27.71 -18.08 6.40
C GLU A 51 27.45 -19.41 7.12
N GLU A 52 26.95 -19.34 8.35
CA GLU A 52 26.53 -20.52 9.11
C GLU A 52 25.36 -21.22 8.40
N ALA A 53 24.39 -20.44 7.92
CA ALA A 53 23.25 -20.97 7.17
C ALA A 53 23.69 -21.67 5.87
N LEU A 54 24.67 -21.12 5.14
CA LEU A 54 25.28 -21.79 3.99
C LEU A 54 25.90 -23.14 4.36
N GLY A 55 26.58 -23.21 5.50
CA GLY A 55 27.13 -24.46 6.05
C GLY A 55 26.04 -25.51 6.27
N TRP A 56 24.91 -25.11 6.87
CA TRP A 56 23.76 -25.99 7.07
C TRP A 56 23.13 -26.44 5.76
N ILE A 57 22.89 -25.51 4.83
CA ILE A 57 22.32 -25.80 3.50
C ILE A 57 23.19 -26.79 2.73
N ARG A 58 24.52 -26.73 2.85
CA ARG A 58 25.40 -27.71 2.19
C ARG A 58 25.31 -29.11 2.80
N SER A 59 25.00 -29.20 4.09
CA SER A 59 24.93 -30.47 4.81
C SER A 59 23.61 -31.23 4.60
N GLU A 60 22.49 -30.51 4.48
CA GLU A 60 21.17 -31.10 4.47
C GLU A 60 20.17 -30.23 3.70
N LYS A 61 19.24 -30.86 2.97
CA LYS A 61 18.18 -30.16 2.24
C LYS A 61 17.16 -29.55 3.23
N PRO A 62 16.94 -28.23 3.22
CA PRO A 62 15.90 -27.62 4.05
C PRO A 62 14.49 -28.03 3.59
N ALA A 63 13.58 -28.21 4.54
CA ALA A 63 12.15 -28.28 4.25
C ALA A 63 11.62 -26.92 3.79
N VAL A 64 12.04 -25.85 4.49
CA VAL A 64 11.75 -24.46 4.16
C VAL A 64 12.96 -23.61 4.52
N LEU A 65 13.37 -22.72 3.63
CA LEU A 65 14.29 -21.62 3.95
C LEU A 65 13.48 -20.37 4.27
N ILE A 66 13.80 -19.67 5.34
CA ILE A 66 13.23 -18.38 5.71
C ILE A 66 14.41 -17.39 5.77
N THR A 67 14.41 -16.35 4.96
CA THR A 67 15.56 -15.43 4.86
C THR A 67 15.14 -13.98 4.68
N ASP A 68 15.87 -13.03 5.27
CA ASP A 68 15.81 -11.62 4.83
C ASP A 68 16.42 -11.49 3.42
N VAL A 69 15.95 -10.55 2.60
CA VAL A 69 16.58 -10.17 1.32
C VAL A 69 17.94 -9.50 1.55
N ARG A 70 17.99 -8.55 2.50
CA ARG A 70 19.17 -7.73 2.75
C ARG A 70 19.81 -8.14 4.05
N MET A 71 21.03 -8.66 3.97
CA MET A 71 21.87 -8.97 5.13
C MET A 71 23.31 -8.52 4.82
N PRO A 72 24.08 -8.07 5.81
CA PRO A 72 25.51 -7.83 5.66
C PRO A 72 26.25 -9.11 5.23
N GLY A 73 27.23 -8.98 4.34
CA GLY A 73 27.97 -10.12 3.81
C GLY A 73 27.21 -10.82 2.69
N VAL A 74 26.69 -12.01 2.97
CA VAL A 74 25.92 -12.81 1.99
C VAL A 74 24.45 -12.41 2.03
N SER A 75 23.91 -11.96 0.88
CA SER A 75 22.50 -11.60 0.77
C SER A 75 21.57 -12.83 0.80
N GLY A 76 20.31 -12.66 1.21
CA GLY A 76 19.35 -13.77 1.17
C GLY A 76 19.04 -14.26 -0.23
N LEU A 77 19.21 -13.41 -1.24
CA LEU A 77 19.13 -13.80 -2.65
C LEU A 77 20.25 -14.77 -3.04
N GLU A 78 21.45 -14.60 -2.49
CA GLU A 78 22.54 -15.54 -2.67
C GLU A 78 22.26 -16.87 -1.95
N LEU A 79 21.71 -16.84 -0.73
CA LEU A 79 21.25 -18.06 -0.03
C LEU A 79 20.20 -18.82 -0.83
N ILE A 80 19.25 -18.09 -1.40
CA ILE A 80 18.22 -18.59 -2.30
C ILE A 80 18.85 -19.26 -3.53
N SER A 81 19.76 -18.57 -4.21
CA SER A 81 20.44 -19.11 -5.39
C SER A 81 21.23 -20.37 -5.04
N HIS A 82 21.88 -20.40 -3.87
CA HIS A 82 22.66 -21.53 -3.39
C HIS A 82 21.79 -22.75 -3.03
N VAL A 83 20.71 -22.56 -2.28
CA VAL A 83 19.79 -23.65 -1.93
C VAL A 83 19.10 -24.21 -3.18
N GLN A 84 18.76 -23.35 -4.15
CA GLN A 84 18.13 -23.77 -5.39
C GLN A 84 19.07 -24.54 -6.31
N SER A 85 20.32 -24.09 -6.43
CA SER A 85 21.34 -24.79 -7.23
C SER A 85 21.76 -26.13 -6.59
N THR A 86 21.77 -26.22 -5.26
CA THR A 86 22.17 -27.43 -4.54
C THR A 86 21.06 -28.48 -4.50
N TRP A 87 19.82 -28.06 -4.21
CA TRP A 87 18.71 -28.98 -3.88
C TRP A 87 17.47 -28.88 -4.77
N GLY A 88 17.48 -28.00 -5.78
CA GLY A 88 16.36 -27.76 -6.69
C GLY A 88 15.27 -26.88 -6.07
N ALA A 89 14.00 -27.21 -6.32
CA ALA A 89 12.85 -26.43 -5.86
C ALA A 89 12.61 -26.54 -4.34
N THR A 90 13.51 -26.00 -3.53
CA THR A 90 13.34 -25.84 -2.09
C THR A 90 12.35 -24.69 -1.82
N PRO A 91 11.29 -24.91 -1.03
CA PRO A 91 10.38 -23.85 -0.62
C PRO A 91 11.10 -22.76 0.17
N THR A 92 10.84 -21.49 -0.16
CA THR A 92 11.48 -20.37 0.53
C THR A 92 10.49 -19.28 0.88
N VAL A 93 10.54 -18.83 2.14
CA VAL A 93 9.91 -17.60 2.63
C VAL A 93 10.95 -16.49 2.64
N VAL A 94 10.62 -15.38 2.02
CA VAL A 94 11.45 -14.17 2.00
C VAL A 94 10.79 -13.16 2.92
N ILE A 95 11.47 -12.85 4.01
CA ILE A 95 11.09 -11.80 4.93
C ILE A 95 11.75 -10.50 4.44
N THR A 96 11.07 -9.35 4.44
CA THR A 96 11.72 -8.10 4.03
C THR A 96 11.03 -6.86 4.57
N ALA A 97 11.79 -5.85 4.99
CA ALA A 97 11.27 -4.50 5.25
C ALA A 97 10.97 -3.70 3.95
N PHE A 98 11.40 -4.19 2.78
CA PHE A 98 11.31 -3.50 1.48
C PHE A 98 10.69 -4.41 0.41
N PRO A 99 9.34 -4.45 0.29
CA PRO A 99 8.63 -5.39 -0.60
C PRO A 99 8.96 -5.26 -2.08
N THR A 100 9.35 -4.06 -2.53
CA THR A 100 9.63 -3.75 -3.95
C THR A 100 10.85 -4.47 -4.51
N GLU A 101 11.82 -4.85 -3.69
CA GLU A 101 13.05 -5.54 -4.12
C GLU A 101 12.89 -7.04 -4.21
N ALA A 102 12.00 -7.58 -3.39
CA ALA A 102 11.56 -8.96 -3.44
C ALA A 102 10.90 -9.30 -4.81
N VAL A 103 10.12 -8.35 -5.36
CA VAL A 103 9.37 -8.51 -6.61
C VAL A 103 10.27 -8.55 -7.85
N SER A 104 11.41 -7.85 -7.85
CA SER A 104 12.30 -7.79 -9.01
C SER A 104 13.12 -9.06 -9.24
N VAL A 105 13.32 -9.88 -8.20
CA VAL A 105 14.17 -11.08 -8.27
C VAL A 105 13.37 -12.39 -8.36
N GLY A 106 12.12 -12.39 -7.88
CA GLY A 106 11.24 -13.58 -7.85
C GLY A 106 10.65 -14.01 -9.19
N ALA A 107 10.76 -13.20 -10.25
CA ALA A 107 10.00 -13.41 -11.48
C ALA A 107 10.44 -14.61 -12.35
N ARG A 108 11.51 -15.36 -12.00
CA ARG A 108 12.07 -16.36 -12.93
C ARG A 108 12.40 -17.76 -12.40
N ARG A 109 12.42 -18.07 -11.09
CA ARG A 109 12.82 -19.42 -10.62
C ARG A 109 12.22 -19.81 -9.26
N GLY A 110 11.21 -20.70 -9.23
CA GLY A 110 10.87 -21.49 -8.04
C GLY A 110 9.95 -20.86 -6.98
N SER A 111 9.52 -21.68 -6.02
CA SER A 111 8.47 -21.42 -5.01
C SER A 111 8.91 -20.45 -3.90
N PHE A 112 8.85 -19.14 -4.17
CA PHE A 112 9.04 -18.10 -3.15
C PHE A 112 7.71 -17.59 -2.59
N VAL A 113 7.69 -17.32 -1.29
CA VAL A 113 6.60 -16.63 -0.59
C VAL A 113 7.17 -15.43 0.12
N TYR A 114 6.56 -14.26 -0.07
CA TYR A 114 7.05 -13.02 0.54
C TYR A 114 6.24 -12.67 1.78
N LEU A 115 6.93 -12.23 2.83
CA LEU A 115 6.33 -11.80 4.08
C LEU A 115 6.94 -10.45 4.51
N PRO A 116 6.21 -9.33 4.38
CA PRO A 116 6.76 -8.03 4.71
C PRO A 116 6.94 -7.86 6.24
N LYS A 117 8.05 -7.25 6.67
CA LYS A 117 8.23 -6.76 8.05
C LYS A 117 7.44 -5.45 8.21
N PRO A 118 6.70 -5.25 9.32
CA PRO A 118 6.43 -6.22 10.38
C PRO A 118 5.38 -7.26 9.96
N PHE A 119 5.55 -8.50 10.41
CA PHE A 119 4.60 -9.60 10.14
C PHE A 119 4.06 -10.22 11.43
N PRO A 120 2.78 -10.64 11.45
CA PRO A 120 2.27 -11.47 12.54
C PRO A 120 2.93 -12.86 12.52
N PHE A 121 3.35 -13.35 13.68
CA PHE A 121 3.96 -14.70 13.80
C PHE A 121 3.06 -15.80 13.23
N ARG A 122 1.75 -15.71 13.46
CA ARG A 122 0.76 -16.65 12.92
C ARG A 122 0.85 -16.77 11.40
N SER A 123 1.01 -15.65 10.70
CA SER A 123 1.13 -15.63 9.23
C SER A 123 2.38 -16.38 8.74
N LEU A 124 3.49 -16.28 9.49
CA LEU A 124 4.71 -17.03 9.20
C LEU A 124 4.49 -18.53 9.38
N VAL A 125 3.89 -18.96 10.50
CA VAL A 125 3.61 -20.37 10.80
C VAL A 125 2.71 -21.00 9.73
N GLU A 126 1.61 -20.33 9.38
CA GLU A 126 0.67 -20.79 8.36
C GLU A 126 1.37 -20.94 7.00
N THR A 127 2.23 -19.98 6.63
CA THR A 127 3.03 -20.03 5.40
C THR A 127 3.98 -21.22 5.40
N VAL A 128 4.73 -21.40 6.48
CA VAL A 128 5.70 -22.50 6.63
C VAL A 128 4.99 -23.86 6.59
N GLN A 129 3.84 -24.01 7.25
CA GLN A 129 3.04 -25.24 7.22
C GLN A 129 2.54 -25.56 5.81
N GLN A 130 2.05 -24.56 5.08
CA GLN A 130 1.61 -24.73 3.69
C GLN A 130 2.75 -25.17 2.79
N LEU A 131 3.91 -24.53 2.90
CA LEU A 131 5.09 -24.84 2.08
C LEU A 131 5.70 -26.20 2.41
N ALA A 132 5.78 -26.56 3.70
CA ALA A 132 6.31 -27.85 4.13
C ALA A 132 5.40 -29.02 3.75
N SER A 133 4.11 -28.77 3.48
CA SER A 133 3.10 -29.79 3.13
C SER A 133 2.82 -29.85 1.61
N ALA A 134 3.28 -28.88 0.83
CA ALA A 134 3.00 -28.81 -0.60
C ALA A 134 4.00 -29.63 -1.44
N PRO A 135 3.53 -30.42 -2.44
CA PRO A 135 4.42 -31.00 -3.44
C PRO A 135 5.21 -29.90 -4.15
N ALA A 136 6.51 -30.14 -4.35
CA ALA A 136 7.50 -29.20 -4.89
C ALA A 136 7.21 -28.75 -6.33
N ALA A 137 6.22 -27.88 -6.53
CA ALA A 137 5.98 -27.05 -7.72
C ALA A 137 4.72 -26.19 -7.52
N THR A 138 4.70 -25.29 -6.53
CA THR A 138 3.64 -24.28 -6.46
C THR A 138 4.21 -22.98 -5.92
N PHE A 139 4.38 -21.98 -6.78
CA PHE A 139 4.59 -20.60 -6.36
C PHE A 139 3.30 -20.11 -5.69
N SER A 140 3.34 -19.79 -4.40
CA SER A 140 2.17 -19.37 -3.62
C SER A 140 2.52 -18.17 -2.74
N GLY A 141 2.45 -16.96 -3.30
CA GLY A 141 2.65 -15.72 -2.54
C GLY A 141 1.38 -15.22 -1.86
N ALA A 142 1.49 -14.72 -0.62
CA ALA A 142 0.51 -13.82 -0.03
C ALA A 142 0.89 -12.38 -0.39
N ILE A 143 0.17 -11.75 -1.31
CA ILE A 143 0.36 -10.34 -1.67
C ILE A 143 -0.55 -9.54 -0.74
N ALA A 144 0.01 -8.69 0.12
CA ALA A 144 -0.79 -7.73 0.87
C ALA A 144 -1.27 -6.64 -0.10
N VAL A 145 -2.55 -6.70 -0.48
CA VAL A 145 -3.23 -5.71 -1.30
C VAL A 145 -4.30 -5.00 -0.50
N SER A 146 -4.50 -3.72 -0.79
CA SER A 146 -5.58 -2.93 -0.20
C SER A 146 -6.95 -3.41 -0.64
N THR A 147 -7.06 -3.95 -1.87
CA THR A 147 -8.31 -4.49 -2.42
C THR A 147 -8.06 -5.76 -3.23
N LEU A 148 -9.06 -6.65 -3.29
CA LEU A 148 -9.02 -7.82 -4.17
C LEU A 148 -8.95 -7.40 -5.66
N ALA A 149 -9.51 -6.25 -6.02
CA ALA A 149 -9.47 -5.71 -7.37
C ALA A 149 -8.04 -5.51 -7.89
N ASP A 150 -7.12 -5.04 -7.03
CA ASP A 150 -5.72 -4.85 -7.40
C ASP A 150 -5.04 -6.17 -7.80
N LEU A 151 -5.37 -7.27 -7.10
CA LEU A 151 -4.86 -8.61 -7.46
C LEU A 151 -5.41 -9.08 -8.78
N LEU A 152 -6.72 -8.94 -8.99
CA LEU A 152 -7.37 -9.38 -10.22
C LEU A 152 -6.81 -8.61 -11.42
N GLN A 153 -6.58 -7.30 -11.27
CA GLN A 153 -5.96 -6.45 -12.27
C GLN A 153 -4.51 -6.85 -12.55
N LEU A 154 -3.74 -7.17 -11.51
CA LEU A 154 -2.35 -7.65 -11.64
C LEU A 154 -2.29 -8.95 -12.46
N TYR A 155 -3.11 -9.94 -12.11
CA TYR A 155 -3.15 -11.22 -12.82
C TYR A 155 -3.72 -11.10 -14.25
N ALA A 156 -4.57 -10.10 -14.49
CA ALA A 156 -5.06 -9.78 -15.82
C ALA A 156 -3.95 -9.22 -16.71
N ILE A 157 -3.18 -8.24 -16.21
CA ILE A 157 -2.08 -7.61 -16.96
C ILE A 157 -0.93 -8.61 -17.22
N SER A 158 -0.65 -9.50 -16.28
CA SER A 158 0.39 -10.53 -16.43
C SER A 158 0.02 -11.66 -17.40
N GLY A 159 -1.21 -11.68 -17.92
CA GLY A 159 -1.68 -12.72 -18.84
C GLY A 159 -1.78 -14.11 -18.18
N SER A 160 -1.97 -14.17 -16.86
CA SER A 160 -1.91 -15.41 -16.11
C SER A 160 -3.07 -16.36 -16.45
N THR A 161 -2.82 -17.66 -16.35
CA THR A 161 -3.82 -18.73 -16.56
C THR A 161 -3.82 -19.67 -15.38
N GLY A 162 -4.96 -19.85 -14.72
CA GLY A 162 -5.08 -20.61 -13.48
C GLY A 162 -6.33 -20.24 -12.70
N MET A 163 -6.36 -20.58 -11.42
CA MET A 163 -7.49 -20.31 -10.53
C MET A 163 -7.00 -19.60 -9.28
N MET A 164 -7.60 -18.46 -8.98
CA MET A 164 -7.46 -17.75 -7.72
C MET A 164 -8.55 -18.22 -6.77
N GLN A 165 -8.17 -18.76 -5.63
CA GLN A 165 -9.09 -19.04 -4.54
C GLN A 165 -9.04 -17.89 -3.54
N VAL A 166 -10.20 -17.37 -3.15
CA VAL A 166 -10.36 -16.32 -2.15
C VAL A 166 -11.13 -16.88 -0.95
N ASN A 167 -10.72 -16.56 0.27
CA ASN A 167 -11.39 -16.97 1.50
C ASN A 167 -11.67 -15.73 2.37
N SER A 168 -12.87 -15.61 2.93
CA SER A 168 -13.26 -14.52 3.85
C SER A 168 -14.10 -15.08 5.00
N GLY A 169 -13.46 -15.30 6.17
CA GLY A 169 -14.07 -16.06 7.26
C GLY A 169 -14.36 -17.49 6.83
N GLU A 170 -15.63 -17.91 6.91
CA GLU A 170 -16.09 -19.24 6.44
C GLU A 170 -16.44 -19.27 4.94
N ARG A 171 -16.49 -18.11 4.27
CA ARG A 171 -16.84 -18.01 2.86
C ARG A 171 -15.65 -18.33 1.97
N ARG A 172 -15.91 -19.04 0.86
CA ARG A 172 -14.89 -19.47 -0.11
C ARG A 172 -15.35 -19.23 -1.53
N GLY A 173 -14.46 -18.62 -2.31
CA GLY A 173 -14.69 -18.22 -3.69
C GLY A 173 -13.55 -18.68 -4.57
N GLU A 174 -13.85 -18.96 -5.83
CA GLU A 174 -12.90 -19.39 -6.84
C GLU A 174 -13.12 -18.55 -8.11
N ILE A 175 -12.05 -17.97 -8.65
CA ILE A 175 -12.05 -17.14 -9.85
C ILE A 175 -11.03 -17.73 -10.82
N TRP A 176 -11.47 -18.11 -12.01
CA TRP A 176 -10.62 -18.70 -13.04
C TRP A 176 -10.18 -17.67 -14.07
N PHE A 177 -8.90 -17.75 -14.41
CA PHE A 177 -8.24 -16.93 -15.40
C PHE A 177 -7.75 -17.78 -16.57
N GLU A 178 -7.92 -17.26 -17.78
CA GLU A 178 -7.31 -17.75 -19.00
C GLU A 178 -6.69 -16.59 -19.78
N ARG A 179 -5.36 -16.64 -19.95
CA ARG A 179 -4.56 -15.61 -20.62
C ARG A 179 -4.89 -14.18 -20.12
N GLY A 180 -5.06 -14.02 -18.81
CA GLY A 180 -5.39 -12.75 -18.17
C GLY A 180 -6.87 -12.35 -18.22
N GLN A 181 -7.74 -13.14 -18.84
CA GLN A 181 -9.19 -12.91 -18.82
C GLN A 181 -9.85 -13.77 -17.75
N ILE A 182 -10.87 -13.26 -17.08
CA ILE A 182 -11.67 -14.02 -16.12
C ILE A 182 -12.77 -14.76 -16.89
N THR A 183 -12.71 -16.10 -16.91
CA THR A 183 -13.64 -16.92 -17.69
C THR A 183 -14.77 -17.51 -16.86
N HIS A 184 -14.54 -17.68 -15.56
CA HIS A 184 -15.50 -18.27 -14.63
C HIS A 184 -15.25 -17.80 -13.21
N ALA A 185 -16.30 -17.77 -12.39
CA ALA A 185 -16.20 -17.58 -10.96
C ALA A 185 -17.26 -18.42 -10.24
N ARG A 186 -17.00 -18.79 -8.99
CA ARG A 186 -17.91 -19.57 -8.16
C ARG A 186 -17.75 -19.20 -6.69
N ALA A 187 -18.87 -19.00 -6.00
CA ALA A 187 -18.92 -18.78 -4.56
C ALA A 187 -20.22 -19.38 -4.02
N ASP A 188 -20.12 -20.23 -3.00
CA ASP A 188 -21.26 -20.94 -2.42
C ASP A 188 -22.15 -21.64 -3.48
N ARG A 189 -23.37 -21.11 -3.72
CA ARG A 189 -24.34 -21.59 -4.72
C ARG A 189 -24.38 -20.74 -5.99
N ALA A 190 -23.67 -19.62 -6.04
CA ALA A 190 -23.62 -18.74 -7.21
C ALA A 190 -22.48 -19.16 -8.16
N GLU A 191 -22.67 -18.92 -9.45
CA GLU A 191 -21.66 -19.10 -10.51
C GLU A 191 -21.65 -17.90 -11.46
N GLY A 192 -20.52 -17.68 -12.12
CA GLY A 192 -20.34 -16.58 -13.07
C GLY A 192 -20.31 -15.20 -12.41
N PHE A 193 -20.92 -14.21 -13.08
CA PHE A 193 -20.85 -12.82 -12.64
C PHE A 193 -21.41 -12.62 -11.22
N GLU A 194 -22.49 -13.31 -10.85
CA GLU A 194 -23.09 -13.21 -9.50
C GLU A 194 -22.09 -13.67 -8.42
N ALA A 195 -21.40 -14.79 -8.66
CA ALA A 195 -20.34 -15.26 -7.77
C ALA A 195 -19.18 -14.26 -7.70
N PHE A 196 -18.76 -13.73 -8.85
CA PHE A 196 -17.68 -12.76 -8.91
C PHE A 196 -18.01 -11.48 -8.11
N ALA A 197 -19.20 -10.92 -8.31
CA ALA A 197 -19.66 -9.73 -7.59
C ALA A 197 -19.75 -9.98 -6.07
N ALA A 198 -20.22 -11.15 -5.66
CA ALA A 198 -20.25 -11.54 -4.26
C ALA A 198 -18.85 -11.61 -3.63
N ILE A 199 -17.86 -12.17 -4.35
CA ILE A 199 -16.47 -12.30 -3.87
C ILE A 199 -15.80 -10.92 -3.74
N ILE A 200 -15.98 -10.03 -4.74
CA ILE A 200 -15.44 -8.65 -4.72
C ILE A 200 -15.94 -7.85 -3.51
N ALA A 201 -17.19 -8.08 -3.10
CA ALA A 201 -17.82 -7.40 -1.99
C ALA A 201 -17.34 -7.86 -0.60
N TRP A 202 -16.45 -8.87 -0.50
CA TRP A 202 -15.96 -9.33 0.79
C TRP A 202 -15.03 -8.29 1.44
N PRO A 203 -15.23 -7.96 2.73
CA PRO A 203 -14.55 -6.83 3.37
C PRO A 203 -13.06 -7.10 3.63
N ASN A 204 -12.69 -8.36 3.76
CA ASN A 204 -11.33 -8.82 3.96
C ASN A 204 -11.25 -10.29 3.52
N GLY A 205 -10.05 -10.78 3.24
CA GLY A 205 -9.86 -12.17 2.89
C GLY A 205 -8.42 -12.54 2.62
N SER A 206 -8.14 -13.83 2.57
CA SER A 206 -6.91 -14.39 2.05
C SER A 206 -7.15 -14.91 0.64
N PHE A 207 -6.09 -14.99 -0.16
CA PHE A 207 -6.18 -15.62 -1.48
C PHE A 207 -5.00 -16.58 -1.68
N SER A 208 -5.18 -17.51 -2.61
CA SER A 208 -4.12 -18.42 -3.06
C SER A 208 -4.28 -18.68 -4.55
N TRP A 209 -3.16 -18.87 -5.24
CA TRP A 209 -3.16 -19.21 -6.66
C TRP A 209 -2.95 -20.70 -6.86
N LYS A 210 -3.73 -21.31 -7.76
CA LYS A 210 -3.63 -22.72 -8.13
C LYS A 210 -3.56 -22.84 -9.64
N LEU A 211 -2.64 -23.65 -10.15
CA LEU A 211 -2.56 -23.97 -11.57
C LEU A 211 -3.66 -24.97 -11.95
N ARG A 212 -4.92 -24.52 -12.00
CA ARG A 212 -6.09 -25.28 -12.42
C ARG A 212 -6.80 -24.53 -13.54
N ARG A 213 -7.08 -25.23 -14.63
CA ARG A 213 -7.92 -24.72 -15.73
C ARG A 213 -9.35 -25.23 -15.55
N THR A 214 -10.28 -24.58 -16.23
CA THR A 214 -11.67 -25.00 -16.34
C THR A 214 -12.12 -24.82 -17.77
N ASP A 215 -12.95 -25.74 -18.26
CA ASP A 215 -13.60 -25.61 -19.58
C ASP A 215 -14.93 -24.84 -19.47
N ARG A 216 -15.33 -24.46 -18.26
CA ARG A 216 -16.52 -23.66 -17.99
C ARG A 216 -16.21 -22.21 -18.32
N GLN A 217 -16.99 -21.62 -19.22
CA GLN A 217 -16.97 -20.20 -19.50
C GLN A 217 -18.35 -19.62 -19.22
N THR A 218 -18.48 -18.93 -18.09
CA THR A 218 -19.73 -18.25 -17.69
C THR A 218 -19.57 -16.73 -17.67
N ILE A 219 -18.35 -16.25 -17.93
CA ILE A 219 -18.01 -14.85 -17.98
C ILE A 219 -17.30 -14.60 -19.31
N SER A 220 -17.80 -13.63 -20.07
CA SER A 220 -17.27 -13.23 -21.38
C SER A 220 -16.82 -11.77 -21.44
N MET A 221 -17.08 -11.01 -20.38
CA MET A 221 -16.71 -9.61 -20.24
C MET A 221 -15.21 -9.45 -19.96
N SER A 222 -14.69 -8.26 -20.25
CA SER A 222 -13.32 -7.92 -19.86
C SER A 222 -13.20 -7.74 -18.34
N VAL A 223 -11.99 -7.87 -17.79
CA VAL A 223 -11.75 -7.72 -16.34
C VAL A 223 -12.20 -6.34 -15.82
N SER A 224 -11.90 -5.26 -16.56
CA SER A 224 -12.30 -3.91 -16.18
C SER A 224 -13.82 -3.74 -16.15
N GLU A 225 -14.52 -4.30 -17.15
CA GLU A 225 -15.98 -4.26 -17.25
C GLU A 225 -16.65 -5.05 -16.12
N LEU A 226 -16.10 -6.23 -15.78
CA LEU A 226 -16.54 -7.03 -14.63
C LEU A 226 -16.42 -6.27 -13.32
N MET A 227 -15.31 -5.57 -13.11
CA MET A 227 -15.11 -4.79 -11.88
C MET A 227 -16.09 -3.63 -11.78
N ILE A 228 -16.30 -2.87 -12.86
CA ILE A 228 -17.25 -1.75 -12.88
C ILE A 228 -18.66 -2.24 -12.56
N ASP A 229 -19.10 -3.30 -13.22
CA ASP A 229 -20.45 -3.84 -13.02
C ASP A 229 -20.61 -4.49 -11.64
N ALA A 230 -19.58 -5.17 -11.11
CA ALA A 230 -19.61 -5.73 -9.76
C ALA A 230 -19.72 -4.64 -8.69
N TYR A 231 -18.96 -3.54 -8.81
CA TYR A 231 -19.08 -2.40 -7.90
C TYR A 231 -20.43 -1.70 -8.03
N ARG A 232 -20.99 -1.59 -9.24
CA ARG A 232 -22.35 -1.05 -9.44
C ARG A 232 -23.39 -1.86 -8.67
N VAL A 233 -23.38 -3.18 -8.82
CA VAL A 233 -24.30 -4.08 -8.10
C VAL A 233 -24.11 -3.99 -6.57
N TYR A 234 -22.87 -3.87 -6.11
CA TYR A 234 -22.56 -3.70 -4.69
C TYR A 234 -23.14 -2.39 -4.12
N ASP A 235 -23.00 -1.28 -4.87
CA ASP A 235 -23.49 0.04 -4.46
C ASP A 235 -25.02 0.12 -4.48
N GLU A 236 -25.67 -0.54 -5.45
CA GLU A 236 -27.13 -0.69 -5.52
C GLU A 236 -27.66 -1.49 -4.32
N ALA A 237 -27.02 -2.62 -3.99
CA ALA A 237 -27.40 -3.43 -2.83
C ALA A 237 -27.23 -2.71 -1.48
N ARG A 238 -26.25 -1.79 -1.38
CA ARG A 238 -26.07 -0.90 -0.22
C ARG A 238 -27.20 0.11 -0.10
N ARG A 239 -27.65 0.70 -1.20
CA ARG A 239 -28.74 1.69 -1.22
C ARG A 239 -30.09 1.07 -0.83
N ASP A 240 -30.29 -0.21 -1.13
CA ASP A 240 -31.51 -0.96 -0.81
C ASP A 240 -31.54 -1.56 0.62
N GLY A 241 -30.52 -1.33 1.44
CA GLY A 241 -30.51 -1.70 2.87
C GLY A 241 -30.39 -3.20 3.17
N ARG A 242 -29.96 -4.03 2.21
CA ARG A 242 -29.88 -5.51 2.36
C ARG A 242 -28.54 -6.03 2.90
N THR A 243 -27.59 -5.16 3.26
CA THR A 243 -26.25 -5.58 3.68
C THR A 243 -25.76 -4.79 4.88
N THR A 244 -25.60 -5.45 6.03
CA THR A 244 -24.91 -4.90 7.20
C THR A 244 -23.42 -5.23 7.12
N THR A 245 -22.60 -4.22 6.82
CA THR A 245 -21.13 -4.06 7.00
C THR A 245 -20.45 -3.64 5.68
N PRO A 246 -19.72 -2.50 5.65
CA PRO A 246 -19.00 -2.02 4.47
C PRO A 246 -17.69 -2.79 4.22
N PRO A 247 -17.25 -3.04 2.97
CA PRO A 247 -15.83 -3.12 2.65
C PRO A 247 -15.25 -1.72 2.92
N ALA A 248 -14.04 -1.67 3.44
CA ALA A 248 -13.37 -0.42 3.78
C ALA A 248 -13.45 0.56 2.59
N ALA A 249 -14.32 1.57 2.72
CA ALA A 249 -14.45 2.61 1.75
C ALA A 249 -13.21 3.51 1.89
N SER A 250 -12.50 3.74 0.78
CA SER A 250 -11.93 5.07 0.54
C SER A 250 -13.04 6.08 0.80
N PRO A 251 -12.77 7.19 1.52
CA PRO A 251 -13.81 8.13 1.89
C PRO A 251 -14.51 8.63 0.63
N SER A 252 -15.80 8.30 0.51
CA SER A 252 -16.67 8.85 -0.52
C SER A 252 -16.74 10.35 -0.31
N LEU A 253 -16.17 11.10 -1.25
CA LEU A 253 -16.46 12.53 -1.40
C LEU A 253 -17.99 12.68 -1.54
N PRO A 254 -18.60 13.71 -0.94
CA PRO A 254 -19.99 14.05 -1.26
C PRO A 254 -20.10 14.31 -2.77
N PRO A 255 -21.26 14.03 -3.39
CA PRO A 255 -21.46 14.32 -4.80
C PRO A 255 -21.16 15.81 -5.03
N LEU A 256 -20.19 16.10 -5.89
CA LEU A 256 -20.00 17.45 -6.41
C LEU A 256 -21.20 17.74 -7.31
N ASP A 257 -22.10 18.57 -6.80
CA ASP A 257 -23.15 19.17 -7.60
C ASP A 257 -22.51 20.10 -8.63
N PHE A 258 -22.44 19.64 -9.88
CA PHE A 258 -22.02 20.44 -11.04
C PHE A 258 -23.20 21.20 -11.67
N SER A 259 -24.22 21.54 -10.88
CA SER A 259 -25.19 22.56 -11.26
C SER A 259 -24.52 23.92 -11.18
N PHE A 260 -23.88 24.34 -12.28
CA PHE A 260 -23.68 25.75 -12.55
C PHE A 260 -25.06 26.35 -12.78
N ASP A 261 -25.68 26.81 -11.69
CA ASP A 261 -26.77 27.74 -11.80
C ASP A 261 -26.25 29.17 -11.69
N THR A 262 -26.75 29.91 -12.65
CA THR A 262 -26.40 31.26 -13.02
C THR A 262 -26.98 32.19 -11.96
N THR A 263 -26.26 33.26 -11.60
CA THR A 263 -26.70 34.40 -10.77
C THR A 263 -28.18 34.41 -10.36
N PRO A 264 -28.54 34.47 -9.06
CA PRO A 264 -29.85 34.96 -8.68
C PRO A 264 -29.80 36.49 -8.61
N SER A 265 -30.16 37.13 -9.72
CA SER A 265 -30.95 38.36 -9.68
C SER A 265 -32.41 37.94 -9.46
N LEU A 266 -33.01 38.33 -8.34
CA LEU A 266 -34.43 38.08 -8.07
C LEU A 266 -35.19 39.40 -8.10
N ALA A 267 -35.84 39.67 -9.23
CA ALA A 267 -37.05 40.47 -9.28
C ALA A 267 -38.27 39.54 -9.09
N ALA A 268 -39.28 40.06 -8.38
CA ALA A 268 -40.46 39.37 -7.85
C ALA A 268 -41.36 38.67 -8.89
N PRO A 269 -42.25 37.77 -8.41
CA PRO A 269 -43.68 38.05 -8.61
C PRO A 269 -44.60 37.71 -7.41
N ALA A 270 -45.85 38.15 -7.56
CA ALA A 270 -46.88 38.41 -6.57
C ALA A 270 -47.53 37.21 -5.84
N ALA A 271 -47.77 37.45 -4.54
CA ALA A 271 -48.93 37.12 -3.67
C ALA A 271 -49.72 35.80 -3.81
N PRO A 272 -50.07 35.23 -2.63
CA PRO A 272 -51.46 34.94 -2.31
C PRO A 272 -51.95 35.65 -1.03
N ARG A 273 -53.26 35.87 -0.99
CA ARG A 273 -54.02 36.72 -0.06
C ARG A 273 -54.19 36.14 1.36
N GLY A 274 -54.10 37.05 2.35
CA GLY A 274 -54.91 37.14 3.60
C GLY A 274 -54.55 36.18 4.75
N LEU A 275 -54.55 36.54 6.04
CA LEU A 275 -54.85 37.75 6.82
C LEU A 275 -54.09 37.65 8.17
N HIS A 276 -53.61 38.80 8.71
CA HIS A 276 -53.34 39.26 10.12
C HIS A 276 -53.18 38.29 11.33
N PRO A 277 -52.62 38.70 12.50
CA PRO A 277 -51.90 39.94 12.89
C PRO A 277 -50.59 39.74 13.73
N GLU A 278 -49.99 40.86 14.15
CA GLU A 278 -49.28 41.13 15.43
C GLU A 278 -47.74 41.32 15.53
N ALA A 279 -47.42 42.52 16.04
CA ALA A 279 -46.29 42.97 16.88
C ALA A 279 -44.85 43.06 16.30
N LEU A 280 -44.35 44.30 16.16
CA LEU A 280 -42.96 44.62 15.79
C LEU A 280 -42.23 45.37 16.93
N ILE A 281 -41.14 44.77 17.42
CA ILE A 281 -40.21 45.32 18.43
C ILE A 281 -39.09 46.12 17.71
N PRO A 282 -38.57 47.24 18.25
CA PRO A 282 -37.50 48.00 17.60
C PRO A 282 -36.14 47.29 17.75
N ARG A 283 -35.36 47.18 16.66
CA ARG A 283 -34.00 46.62 16.66
C ARG A 283 -32.94 47.72 16.66
N GLU A 284 -31.96 47.59 17.55
CA GLU A 284 -30.73 48.39 17.60
C GLU A 284 -29.86 48.20 16.34
N PRO A 285 -29.04 49.19 15.95
CA PRO A 285 -28.15 49.10 14.80
C PRO A 285 -26.98 48.14 15.04
N SER A 286 -26.71 47.26 14.07
CA SER A 286 -25.61 46.29 14.12
C SER A 286 -24.23 46.96 14.14
N PRO A 287 -23.25 46.38 14.87
CA PRO A 287 -21.90 46.91 14.93
C PRO A 287 -21.16 46.69 13.59
N LEU A 288 -20.33 47.67 13.21
CA LEU A 288 -19.48 47.60 12.03
C LEU A 288 -18.50 46.40 12.12
N PRO A 289 -18.19 45.75 10.97
CA PRO A 289 -17.22 44.66 10.92
C PRO A 289 -15.83 45.16 11.36
N PRO A 290 -15.05 44.32 12.06
CA PRO A 290 -13.69 44.68 12.44
C PRO A 290 -12.83 44.92 11.19
N PRO A 291 -11.82 45.81 11.27
CA PRO A 291 -10.91 46.03 10.15
C PRO A 291 -10.17 44.74 9.78
N PRO A 292 -9.77 44.58 8.51
CA PRO A 292 -9.01 43.42 8.08
C PRO A 292 -7.73 43.32 8.93
N LEU A 293 -7.50 42.13 9.50
CA LEU A 293 -6.26 41.82 10.21
C LEU A 293 -5.07 42.13 9.26
N PRO A 294 -3.99 42.74 9.76
CA PRO A 294 -2.82 42.97 8.94
C PRO A 294 -2.33 41.62 8.39
N PRO A 295 -1.77 41.59 7.16
CA PRO A 295 -1.17 40.37 6.63
C PRO A 295 -0.12 39.90 7.63
N ARG A 296 -0.24 38.64 8.08
CA ARG A 296 0.79 38.01 8.91
C ARG A 296 2.08 38.01 8.09
N GLN A 297 3.08 38.75 8.55
CA GLN A 297 4.39 38.77 7.91
C GLN A 297 5.03 37.39 8.11
N SER A 298 5.59 36.81 7.05
CA SER A 298 6.37 35.58 7.14
C SER A 298 7.48 35.79 8.19
N PRO A 299 7.68 34.87 9.15
CA PRO A 299 8.62 35.05 10.26
C PRO A 299 10.10 34.99 9.84
N ILE A 300 10.38 35.06 8.55
CA ILE A 300 11.66 34.75 7.93
C ILE A 300 12.43 36.06 7.70
N GLY A 301 13.65 36.15 8.26
CA GLY A 301 14.50 37.33 8.19
C GLY A 301 15.06 37.62 6.78
N PRO A 302 15.64 38.82 6.55
CA PRO A 302 16.08 39.28 5.23
C PRO A 302 17.25 38.48 4.61
N GLU A 303 17.96 37.66 5.38
CA GLU A 303 19.08 36.81 4.91
C GLU A 303 18.62 35.45 4.35
N ALA A 304 17.39 35.03 4.64
CA ALA A 304 16.85 33.74 4.25
C ALA A 304 16.70 33.48 2.74
N PRO A 305 16.37 34.47 1.87
CA PRO A 305 16.18 34.20 0.45
C PRO A 305 17.45 33.65 -0.23
N ALA A 306 18.63 34.16 0.15
CA ALA A 306 19.90 33.73 -0.43
C ALA A 306 20.30 32.32 0.00
N ALA A 307 20.13 31.99 1.29
CA ALA A 307 20.38 30.65 1.80
C ALA A 307 19.45 29.60 1.17
N VAL A 308 18.17 29.95 0.98
CA VAL A 308 17.20 29.07 0.31
C VAL A 308 17.59 28.83 -1.16
N GLU A 309 18.00 29.87 -1.88
CA GLU A 309 18.39 29.75 -3.28
C GLU A 309 19.66 28.90 -3.46
N GLU A 310 20.64 29.03 -2.58
CA GLU A 310 21.87 28.21 -2.56
C GLU A 310 21.55 26.73 -2.33
N VAL A 311 20.72 26.43 -1.32
CA VAL A 311 20.29 25.07 -0.99
C VAL A 311 19.51 24.44 -2.15
N LEU A 312 18.55 25.16 -2.74
CA LEU A 312 17.75 24.68 -3.87
C LEU A 312 18.59 24.48 -5.14
N SER A 313 19.58 25.34 -5.39
CA SER A 313 20.53 25.18 -6.49
C SER A 313 21.41 23.93 -6.31
N GLY A 314 21.72 23.56 -5.06
CA GLY A 314 22.42 22.32 -4.75
C GLY A 314 21.67 21.07 -5.19
N LEU A 315 20.33 21.09 -5.13
CA LEU A 315 19.45 20.00 -5.54
C LEU A 315 19.36 19.84 -7.06
N ALA A 316 19.61 20.91 -7.82
CA ALA A 316 19.53 20.90 -9.28
C ALA A 316 20.59 19.99 -9.96
N ARG A 317 21.60 19.56 -9.19
CA ARG A 317 22.66 18.65 -9.66
C ARG A 317 22.25 17.17 -9.68
N LEU A 318 21.01 16.85 -9.27
CA LEU A 318 20.51 15.48 -9.27
C LEU A 318 20.15 15.00 -10.68
N ASP A 319 20.46 13.73 -10.96
CA ASP A 319 20.03 13.07 -12.19
C ASP A 319 18.50 13.02 -12.27
N GLY A 320 17.96 13.44 -13.41
CA GLY A 320 16.51 13.55 -13.60
C GLY A 320 15.87 14.72 -12.85
N PHE A 321 16.61 15.71 -12.35
CA PHE A 321 16.00 16.88 -11.70
C PHE A 321 15.12 17.69 -12.67
N LEU A 322 13.87 17.95 -12.27
CA LEU A 322 12.94 18.81 -13.02
C LEU A 322 12.73 20.16 -12.32
N GLY A 323 12.64 20.13 -10.99
CA GLY A 323 12.53 21.33 -10.17
C GLY A 323 12.39 21.04 -8.68
N ALA A 324 12.70 22.02 -7.84
CA ALA A 324 12.46 22.00 -6.41
C ALA A 324 12.01 23.36 -5.88
N ALA A 325 11.26 23.37 -4.79
CA ALA A 325 10.83 24.57 -4.10
C ALA A 325 10.83 24.34 -2.59
N LEU A 326 11.06 25.40 -1.82
CA LEU A 326 10.79 25.43 -0.40
C LEU A 326 9.52 26.23 -0.17
N VAL A 327 8.58 25.68 0.60
CA VAL A 327 7.26 26.29 0.80
C VAL A 327 6.93 26.37 2.29
N ASP A 328 6.34 27.49 2.67
CA ASP A 328 5.68 27.65 3.96
C ASP A 328 4.21 27.22 3.83
N CYS A 329 3.86 26.11 4.50
CA CYS A 329 2.53 25.54 4.49
C CYS A 329 1.54 26.24 5.42
N GLU A 330 1.96 27.15 6.28
CA GLU A 330 1.05 27.96 7.10
C GLU A 330 0.55 29.20 6.36
N TYR A 331 1.38 29.73 5.45
CA TYR A 331 1.09 30.93 4.67
C TYR A 331 0.83 30.67 3.18
N ASP A 332 0.89 29.40 2.76
CA ASP A 332 0.79 28.98 1.35
C ASP A 332 1.66 29.87 0.45
N ALA A 333 2.92 30.04 0.85
CA ALA A 333 3.86 30.94 0.19
C ALA A 333 5.16 30.19 -0.17
N PRO A 334 5.63 30.26 -1.43
CA PRO A 334 6.91 29.71 -1.81
C PRO A 334 8.02 30.64 -1.29
N LEU A 335 8.99 30.07 -0.60
CA LEU A 335 10.17 30.77 -0.08
C LEU A 335 11.31 30.80 -1.09
N GLY A 336 11.31 29.87 -2.04
CA GLY A 336 12.22 29.83 -3.17
C GLY A 336 11.87 28.66 -4.09
N ALA A 337 12.24 28.76 -5.36
CA ALA A 337 12.05 27.70 -6.35
C ALA A 337 13.15 27.72 -7.41
N VAL A 338 13.57 26.53 -7.85
CA VAL A 338 14.56 26.30 -8.91
C VAL A 338 14.04 25.19 -9.82
N GLY A 339 14.12 25.34 -11.13
CA GLY A 339 13.71 24.29 -12.08
C GLY A 339 13.40 24.82 -13.48
N SER A 340 13.19 23.90 -14.42
CA SER A 340 12.84 24.25 -15.80
C SER A 340 11.58 23.52 -16.26
N GLY A 341 10.63 24.27 -16.83
CA GLY A 341 9.53 23.69 -17.63
C GLY A 341 8.19 23.46 -16.94
N ILE A 342 8.05 23.67 -15.63
CA ILE A 342 6.78 23.72 -14.91
C ILE A 342 6.95 24.81 -13.85
N ASP A 343 5.90 25.58 -13.55
CA ASP A 343 5.93 26.58 -12.49
C ASP A 343 6.01 25.85 -11.12
N VAL A 344 7.23 25.47 -10.75
CA VAL A 344 7.56 24.59 -9.62
C VAL A 344 6.97 25.14 -8.33
N ALA A 345 6.95 26.46 -8.19
CA ALA A 345 6.32 27.16 -7.08
C ALA A 345 4.79 26.89 -7.03
N ILE A 346 4.09 26.99 -8.16
CA ILE A 346 2.64 26.70 -8.24
C ILE A 346 2.37 25.22 -7.94
N ALA A 347 3.19 24.32 -8.49
CA ALA A 347 3.06 22.89 -8.22
C ALA A 347 3.32 22.54 -6.74
N ALA A 348 4.30 23.21 -6.11
CA ALA A 348 4.60 23.04 -4.69
C ALA A 348 3.47 23.58 -3.80
N LEU A 349 2.89 24.74 -4.15
CA LEU A 349 1.74 25.32 -3.47
C LEU A 349 0.50 24.44 -3.54
N GLY A 350 0.22 23.85 -4.72
CA GLY A 350 -0.87 22.88 -4.87
C GLY A 350 -0.72 21.68 -3.92
N ASN A 351 0.51 21.31 -3.60
CA ASN A 351 0.83 20.21 -2.69
C ASN A 351 0.81 20.59 -1.19
N SER A 352 0.78 21.89 -0.83
CA SER A 352 0.60 22.33 0.57
C SER A 352 -0.69 21.77 1.18
N GLN A 353 -1.77 21.70 0.39
CA GLN A 353 -3.06 21.16 0.83
C GLN A 353 -2.97 19.68 1.22
N LEU A 354 -2.14 18.89 0.52
CA LEU A 354 -1.92 17.48 0.82
C LEU A 354 -1.24 17.30 2.19
N VAL A 355 -0.21 18.11 2.45
CA VAL A 355 0.50 18.12 3.74
C VAL A 355 -0.44 18.53 4.87
N GLN A 356 -1.17 19.64 4.69
CA GLN A 356 -2.11 20.13 5.69
C GLN A 356 -3.25 19.14 5.98
N ALA A 357 -3.81 18.50 4.94
CA ALA A 357 -4.87 17.51 5.08
C ALA A 357 -4.39 16.28 5.87
N LYS A 358 -3.17 15.81 5.59
CA LYS A 358 -2.57 14.70 6.34
C LYS A 358 -2.34 15.08 7.81
N ARG A 359 -1.79 16.27 8.09
CA ARG A 359 -1.57 16.73 9.47
C ARG A 359 -2.87 16.92 10.25
N ARG A 360 -3.93 17.44 9.62
CA ARG A 360 -5.27 17.53 10.24
C ARG A 360 -5.82 16.14 10.58
N THR A 361 -5.62 15.17 9.69
CA THR A 361 -6.03 13.78 9.93
C THR A 361 -5.23 13.15 11.07
N MET A 362 -3.90 13.38 11.12
CA MET A 362 -3.06 12.88 12.21
C MET A 362 -3.48 13.45 13.57
N LYS A 363 -3.77 14.76 13.64
CA LYS A 363 -4.32 15.39 14.85
C LYS A 363 -5.68 14.81 15.25
N SER A 364 -6.55 14.54 14.28
CA SER A 364 -7.89 13.97 14.54
C SER A 364 -7.85 12.52 15.01
N LEU A 365 -6.80 11.78 14.61
CA LEU A 365 -6.56 10.40 14.99
C LEU A 365 -5.65 10.25 16.21
N ASP A 366 -5.25 11.35 16.84
CA ASP A 366 -4.31 11.38 17.98
C ASP A 366 -2.98 10.65 17.70
N LEU A 367 -2.50 10.74 16.45
CA LEU A 367 -1.23 10.16 16.04
C LEU A 367 -0.08 11.07 16.47
N HIS A 368 0.77 10.56 17.35
CA HIS A 368 1.94 11.25 17.92
C HIS A 368 3.22 11.08 17.06
N ASP A 369 3.05 10.80 15.77
CA ASP A 369 4.14 10.54 14.83
C ASP A 369 4.34 11.73 13.87
N GLU A 370 5.43 11.74 13.10
CA GLU A 370 5.77 12.79 12.14
C GLU A 370 5.71 12.30 10.69
N ILE A 371 5.41 13.21 9.76
CA ILE A 371 5.50 12.90 8.33
C ILE A 371 6.96 13.09 7.92
N GLU A 372 7.66 11.99 7.60
CA GLU A 372 9.04 12.07 7.12
C GLU A 372 9.12 12.63 5.69
N ASP A 373 8.45 11.96 4.75
CA ASP A 373 8.24 12.45 3.38
C ASP A 373 6.95 11.89 2.76
N ILE A 374 6.52 12.51 1.67
CA ILE A 374 5.42 12.05 0.83
C ILE A 374 5.97 11.91 -0.60
N LEU A 375 5.82 10.71 -1.17
CA LEU A 375 6.16 10.42 -2.56
C LEU A 375 4.88 10.27 -3.38
N ILE A 376 4.72 11.10 -4.41
CA ILE A 376 3.69 10.98 -5.43
C ILE A 376 4.37 10.51 -6.72
N THR A 377 3.86 9.42 -7.30
CA THR A 377 4.40 8.86 -8.54
C THR A 377 3.40 9.08 -9.68
N LEU A 378 3.83 9.82 -10.71
CA LEU A 378 3.13 9.97 -11.97
C LEU A 378 3.76 9.07 -13.04
N GLY A 379 3.15 9.01 -14.23
CA GLY A 379 3.64 8.17 -15.32
C GLY A 379 5.10 8.45 -15.69
N ARG A 380 5.51 9.72 -15.68
CA ARG A 380 6.86 10.17 -16.07
C ARG A 380 7.63 10.89 -14.98
N GLN A 381 7.00 11.19 -13.84
CA GLN A 381 7.59 12.06 -12.82
C GLN A 381 7.43 11.48 -11.42
N TYR A 382 8.44 11.66 -10.58
CA TYR A 382 8.31 11.53 -9.14
C TYR A 382 8.18 12.92 -8.53
N HIS A 383 7.31 13.06 -7.54
CA HIS A 383 7.20 14.27 -6.72
C HIS A 383 7.45 13.89 -5.26
N LEU A 384 8.49 14.44 -4.67
CA LEU A 384 8.88 14.24 -3.29
C LEU A 384 8.54 15.50 -2.49
N ILE A 385 7.92 15.30 -1.33
CA ILE A 385 7.61 16.34 -0.37
C ILE A 385 8.27 15.92 0.94
N ARG A 386 9.27 16.66 1.41
CA ARG A 386 9.95 16.39 2.68
C ARG A 386 9.67 17.52 3.67
N LEU A 387 9.10 17.19 4.81
CA LEU A 387 8.87 18.20 5.86
C LEU A 387 10.19 18.52 6.56
N VAL A 388 10.36 19.79 6.94
CA VAL A 388 11.52 20.24 7.71
C VAL A 388 11.25 19.95 9.19
N ARG A 389 12.03 19.07 9.80
CA ARG A 389 11.83 18.62 11.19
C ARG A 389 12.00 19.76 12.19
N SER A 390 12.97 20.65 11.95
CA SER A 390 13.24 21.81 12.81
C SER A 390 12.16 22.91 12.71
N ARG A 391 11.41 22.95 11.61
CA ARG A 391 10.37 23.95 11.34
C ARG A 391 9.17 23.26 10.67
N PRO A 392 8.23 22.71 11.46
CA PRO A 392 7.13 21.91 10.94
C PRO A 392 6.17 22.66 10.00
N GLY A 393 6.27 23.99 9.90
CA GLY A 393 5.55 24.81 8.91
C GLY A 393 6.19 24.80 7.52
N LEU A 394 7.40 24.27 7.35
CA LEU A 394 8.14 24.28 6.09
C LEU A 394 8.25 22.89 5.49
N PHE A 395 8.25 22.82 4.16
CA PHE A 395 8.57 21.60 3.43
C PHE A 395 9.31 21.89 2.13
N PHE A 396 10.19 20.97 1.76
CA PHE A 396 10.77 20.90 0.42
C PHE A 396 9.85 20.12 -0.50
N TYR A 397 9.63 20.65 -1.69
CA TYR A 397 9.03 19.98 -2.82
C TYR A 397 10.09 19.73 -3.88
N MET A 398 10.10 18.55 -4.50
CA MET A 398 11.02 18.21 -5.59
C MET A 398 10.30 17.35 -6.63
N ALA A 399 10.36 17.76 -7.90
CA ALA A 399 9.92 16.99 -9.04
C ALA A 399 11.13 16.42 -9.81
N LEU A 400 11.03 15.15 -10.20
CA LEU A 400 12.08 14.38 -10.85
C LEU A 400 11.54 13.58 -12.04
N ASP A 401 12.31 13.40 -13.09
CA ASP A 401 12.03 12.49 -14.20
C ASP A 401 12.23 11.05 -13.74
N ARG A 402 11.17 10.24 -13.88
CA ARG A 402 11.12 8.87 -13.36
C ARG A 402 12.12 7.93 -14.03
N ALA A 403 12.49 8.15 -15.29
CA ALA A 403 13.38 7.27 -16.02
C ALA A 403 14.85 7.49 -15.63
N GLN A 404 15.19 8.69 -15.14
CA GLN A 404 16.56 9.08 -14.83
C GLN A 404 16.83 9.18 -13.33
N ALA A 405 15.80 9.43 -12.52
CA ALA A 405 15.99 9.76 -11.11
C ALA A 405 16.30 8.56 -10.22
N ASN A 406 17.24 8.76 -9.30
CA ASN A 406 17.52 7.87 -8.18
C ASN A 406 16.83 8.40 -6.91
N LEU A 407 15.69 7.80 -6.53
CA LEU A 407 14.88 8.23 -5.38
C LEU A 407 15.63 8.17 -4.05
N ALA A 408 16.52 7.21 -3.85
CA ALA A 408 17.31 7.11 -2.62
C ALA A 408 18.27 8.30 -2.51
N MET A 409 18.94 8.66 -3.61
CA MET A 409 19.81 9.84 -3.66
C MET A 409 19.02 11.14 -3.53
N ALA A 410 17.83 11.23 -4.12
CA ALA A 410 16.97 12.40 -3.97
C ALA A 410 16.56 12.62 -2.51
N ARG A 411 16.13 11.56 -1.81
CA ARG A 411 15.80 11.63 -0.37
C ARG A 411 17.00 12.01 0.49
N LEU A 412 18.17 11.43 0.21
CA LEU A 412 19.41 11.77 0.92
C LEU A 412 19.78 13.25 0.71
N ARG A 413 19.72 13.74 -0.53
CA ARG A 413 20.01 15.14 -0.84
C ARG A 413 19.00 16.12 -0.25
N LEU A 414 17.72 15.73 -0.16
CA LEU A 414 16.72 16.52 0.56
C LEU A 414 17.00 16.58 2.06
N ALA A 415 17.51 15.50 2.66
CA ALA A 415 17.93 15.50 4.06
C ALA A 415 19.22 16.32 4.28
N ASP A 416 20.16 16.34 3.32
CA ASP A 416 21.31 17.25 3.33
C ASP A 416 20.84 18.71 3.25
N ALA A 417 19.97 19.02 2.29
CA ALA A 417 19.39 20.35 2.11
C ALA A 417 18.65 20.86 3.35
N GLU A 418 17.95 19.98 4.07
CA GLU A 418 17.33 20.30 5.35
C GLU A 418 18.35 20.69 6.43
N ARG A 419 19.51 20.03 6.47
CA ARG A 419 20.59 20.33 7.42
C ARG A 419 21.31 21.64 7.08
N ASP A 420 21.46 21.92 5.78
CA ASP A 420 22.12 23.12 5.28
C ASP A 420 21.21 24.37 5.31
N LEU A 421 19.90 24.17 5.51
CA LEU A 421 18.92 25.24 5.60
C LEU A 421 19.04 26.01 6.94
N VAL A 422 19.85 27.07 6.92
CA VAL A 422 19.95 28.04 8.00
C VAL A 422 18.94 29.17 7.76
N LEU A 423 17.77 29.07 8.41
CA LEU A 423 16.69 30.07 8.36
C LEU A 423 16.51 30.78 9.70
#